data_AF-A0A0M3J6V1-F1
#
_entry.id   AF-A0A0M3J6V1-F1
#
_cell.length_a   1.000
_cell.length_b   1.000
_cell.length_c   1.000
_cell.angle_alpha   90.00
_cell.angle_beta   90.00
_cell.angle_gamma   90.00
#
_symmetry.space_group_name_H-M   'P 1'
#
loop_
_entity.id
_entity.type
_entity.pdbx_description
1 polymer ?
#
loop_
_entity_poly.entity_id
_entity_poly.type
_entity_poly.pdbx_seq_one_letter_code
_entity_poly.pdbx_strand_id
1 'polypeptide(L)'
;MTVETSPGNSSTKLLKIDEVKSTARKQRIAAHSHVKGLGLDPETLLPKNNAGGFIGQMEAREAAGIIVEMIRSKKMSGRAILLAGPMGTGKTAIALAMAQELGDKMPFCPMVGSEVFSAEVKKTEVLMENFRRAIGLFISIII
;
A
#
# COMPACT_ATOMS: atom_id res chain seq x y z
N MET A 1 33.78 51.87 23.03
CA MET A 1 32.43 51.30 23.25
C MET A 1 31.62 51.73 22.05
N THR A 2 31.32 50.89 21.07
CA THR A 2 30.61 49.62 21.17
C THR A 2 31.09 48.65 20.08
N VAL A 3 31.47 47.45 20.47
CA VAL A 3 31.66 46.31 19.57
C VAL A 3 30.27 45.77 19.31
N GLU A 4 29.75 45.95 18.10
CA GLU A 4 28.51 45.28 17.69
C GLU A 4 28.82 43.81 17.39
N THR A 5 28.37 42.96 18.31
CA THR A 5 28.38 41.51 18.24
C THR A 5 27.37 41.03 17.19
N SER A 6 27.86 40.35 16.14
CA SER A 6 27.01 39.58 15.21
C SER A 6 26.43 38.35 15.92
N PRO A 7 25.09 38.15 15.96
CA PRO A 7 24.53 36.85 16.29
C PRO A 7 24.45 36.00 15.01
N GLY A 8 25.06 34.81 15.08
CA GLY A 8 25.12 33.84 13.98
C GLY A 8 23.75 33.46 13.43
N ASN A 9 23.64 33.47 12.11
CA ASN A 9 22.45 33.03 11.39
C ASN A 9 22.39 31.49 11.40
N SER A 10 21.84 30.89 12.45
CA SER A 10 21.45 29.47 12.44
C SER A 10 20.19 29.32 11.59
N SER A 11 20.36 29.30 10.27
CA SER A 11 19.30 28.94 9.33
C SER A 11 18.83 27.52 9.62
N THR A 12 17.78 27.38 10.43
CA THR A 12 16.99 26.15 10.53
C THR A 12 16.42 25.87 9.15
N LYS A 13 17.07 24.96 8.43
CA LYS A 13 16.66 24.49 7.11
C LYS A 13 15.26 23.92 7.25
N LEU A 14 14.23 24.67 6.82
CA LEU A 14 12.86 24.17 6.77
C LEU A 14 12.86 22.90 5.91
N LEU A 15 12.58 21.76 6.55
CA LEU A 15 12.35 20.50 5.86
C LEU A 15 11.15 20.69 4.93
N LYS A 16 11.38 20.52 3.62
CA LYS A 16 10.31 20.51 2.62
C LYS A 16 9.52 19.22 2.83
N ILE A 17 8.32 19.34 3.39
CA ILE A 17 7.39 18.22 3.54
C ILE A 17 6.67 18.09 2.21
N ASP A 18 7.11 17.16 1.38
CA ASP A 18 6.39 16.78 0.18
C ASP A 18 5.29 15.79 0.57
N GLU A 19 4.03 16.16 0.32
CA GLU A 19 2.91 15.25 0.44
C GLU A 19 3.09 14.14 -0.61
N VAL A 20 3.38 12.93 -0.14
CA VAL A 20 3.64 11.77 -1.01
C VAL A 20 2.33 11.34 -1.65
N LYS A 21 1.99 11.93 -2.80
CA LYS A 21 1.10 11.28 -3.76
C LYS A 21 1.83 10.04 -4.25
N SER A 22 1.30 8.85 -3.92
CA SER A 22 1.84 7.54 -4.28
C SER A 22 2.65 7.60 -5.58
N THR A 23 3.97 7.55 -5.46
CA THR A 23 4.90 7.41 -6.59
C THR A 23 4.93 5.95 -7.03
N ALA A 24 3.78 5.27 -7.08
CA ALA A 24 3.64 4.05 -7.84
C ALA A 24 4.07 4.43 -9.27
N ARG A 25 5.18 3.84 -9.71
CA ARG A 25 5.76 4.02 -11.05
C ARG A 25 4.60 4.06 -12.04
N LYS A 26 4.33 5.25 -12.61
CA LYS A 26 3.08 5.58 -13.31
C LYS A 26 3.00 4.79 -14.62
N GLN A 27 2.72 3.49 -14.53
CA GLN A 27 2.25 2.69 -15.66
C GLN A 27 0.94 3.37 -16.08
N ARG A 28 0.95 4.03 -17.24
CA ARG A 28 -0.13 4.93 -17.70
C ARG A 28 -1.51 4.26 -17.72
N ILE A 29 -1.55 2.93 -17.79
CA ILE A 29 -2.71 2.07 -17.50
C ILE A 29 -2.18 0.85 -16.75
N ALA A 30 -2.50 0.71 -15.46
CA ALA A 30 -2.16 -0.50 -14.71
C ALA A 30 -3.05 -1.65 -15.18
N ALA A 31 -2.51 -2.88 -15.29
CA ALA A 31 -3.25 -4.07 -15.72
C ALA A 31 -4.52 -4.34 -14.89
N HIS A 32 -4.61 -3.76 -13.68
CA HIS A 32 -5.71 -3.90 -12.74
C HIS A 32 -6.50 -2.59 -12.53
N SER A 33 -6.49 -1.66 -13.49
CA SER A 33 -7.21 -0.37 -13.41
C SER A 33 -8.74 -0.51 -13.27
N HIS A 34 -9.29 -1.63 -13.74
CA HIS A 34 -10.71 -2.00 -13.65
C HIS A 34 -11.10 -2.47 -12.24
N VAL A 35 -10.14 -2.85 -11.41
CA VAL A 35 -10.39 -3.30 -10.04
C VAL A 35 -10.66 -2.07 -9.17
N LYS A 36 -11.81 -2.06 -8.49
CA LYS A 36 -12.27 -0.96 -7.62
C LYS A 36 -12.49 -1.39 -6.17
N GLY A 37 -12.50 -2.69 -5.90
CA GLY A 37 -12.68 -3.26 -4.57
C GLY A 37 -12.99 -4.75 -4.66
N LEU A 38 -13.21 -5.40 -3.51
CA LEU A 38 -13.51 -6.84 -3.49
C LEU A 38 -14.94 -7.16 -3.95
N GLY A 39 -15.84 -6.17 -4.00
CA GLY A 39 -17.22 -6.34 -4.48
C GLY A 39 -18.04 -7.28 -3.59
N LEU A 40 -17.82 -7.20 -2.28
CA LEU A 40 -18.57 -7.93 -1.26
C LEU A 40 -19.82 -7.14 -0.86
N ASP A 41 -20.86 -7.84 -0.44
CA ASP A 41 -21.98 -7.20 0.23
C ASP A 41 -21.57 -6.77 1.66
N PRO A 42 -21.92 -5.55 2.09
CA PRO A 42 -21.46 -5.00 3.37
C PRO A 42 -22.06 -5.73 4.59
N GLU A 43 -23.22 -6.38 4.43
CA GLU A 43 -23.89 -7.08 5.54
C GLU A 43 -23.53 -8.56 5.60
N THR A 44 -23.48 -9.23 4.45
CA THR A 44 -23.26 -10.69 4.39
C THR A 44 -21.80 -11.06 4.19
N LEU A 45 -20.95 -10.11 3.78
CA LEU A 45 -19.55 -10.33 3.36
C LEU A 45 -19.40 -11.31 2.20
N LEU A 46 -20.49 -11.64 1.50
CA LEU A 46 -20.48 -12.55 0.37
C LEU A 46 -20.17 -11.79 -0.93
N PRO A 47 -19.35 -12.37 -1.83
CA PRO A 47 -19.05 -11.77 -3.13
C PRO A 47 -20.20 -11.94 -4.11
N LYS A 48 -20.52 -10.87 -4.84
CA LYS A 48 -21.40 -10.97 -6.03
C LYS A 48 -20.63 -11.51 -7.22
N ASN A 49 -21.31 -12.26 -8.09
CA ASN A 49 -20.72 -12.87 -9.29
C ASN A 49 -19.99 -11.87 -10.21
N ASN A 50 -20.49 -10.64 -10.32
CA ASN A 50 -19.86 -9.56 -11.07
C ASN A 50 -19.93 -8.26 -10.28
N ALA A 51 -18.86 -7.91 -9.57
CA ALA A 51 -18.79 -6.71 -8.74
C ALA A 51 -17.33 -6.30 -8.45
N GLY A 52 -17.09 -5.02 -8.18
CA GLY A 52 -15.76 -4.50 -7.85
C GLY A 52 -14.71 -4.61 -8.96
N GLY A 53 -15.14 -4.93 -10.20
CA GLY A 53 -14.25 -5.25 -11.32
C GLY A 53 -13.85 -6.72 -11.41
N PHE A 54 -14.36 -7.59 -10.53
CA PHE A 54 -14.13 -9.04 -10.58
C PHE A 54 -15.30 -9.79 -11.19
N ILE A 55 -14.96 -10.88 -11.88
CA ILE A 55 -15.90 -11.88 -12.39
C ILE A 55 -15.50 -13.22 -11.77
N GLY A 56 -16.41 -13.83 -11.00
CA GLY A 56 -16.14 -15.08 -10.28
C GLY A 56 -15.15 -14.94 -9.12
N GLN A 57 -14.31 -15.96 -8.92
CA GLN A 57 -13.34 -16.08 -7.80
C GLN A 57 -13.99 -15.84 -6.44
N MET A 58 -15.17 -16.44 -6.21
CA MET A 58 -16.00 -16.19 -5.02
C MET A 58 -15.25 -16.53 -3.73
N GLU A 59 -14.75 -17.76 -3.60
CA GLU A 59 -14.04 -18.23 -2.40
C GLU A 59 -12.83 -17.35 -2.06
N ALA A 60 -12.05 -16.96 -3.07
CA ALA A 60 -10.87 -16.12 -2.87
C ALA A 60 -11.24 -14.70 -2.44
N ARG A 61 -12.34 -14.14 -2.96
CA ARG A 61 -12.84 -12.80 -2.59
C ARG A 61 -13.46 -12.78 -1.21
N GLU A 62 -14.19 -13.83 -0.85
CA GLU A 62 -14.74 -14.03 0.49
C GLU A 62 -13.61 -14.14 1.53
N ALA A 63 -12.62 -14.99 1.29
CA ALA A 63 -11.45 -15.11 2.15
C ALA A 63 -10.69 -13.78 2.27
N ALA A 64 -10.52 -13.05 1.16
CA ALA A 64 -9.92 -11.71 1.18
C ALA A 64 -10.72 -10.72 2.03
N GLY A 65 -12.06 -10.79 1.98
CA GLY A 65 -12.95 -9.99 2.82
C GLY A 65 -12.76 -10.23 4.32
N ILE A 66 -12.70 -11.51 4.71
CA ILE A 66 -12.42 -11.90 6.10
C ILE A 66 -11.06 -11.34 6.53
N ILE A 67 -10.05 -11.41 5.67
CA ILE A 67 -8.73 -10.86 5.98
C ILE A 67 -8.77 -9.35 6.15
N VAL A 68 -9.44 -8.61 5.27
CA VAL A 68 -9.63 -7.15 5.40
C VAL A 68 -10.29 -6.82 6.73
N GLU A 69 -11.30 -7.59 7.14
CA GLU A 69 -11.97 -7.37 8.42
C GLU A 69 -11.07 -7.69 9.62
N MET A 70 -10.25 -8.75 9.55
CA MET A 70 -9.25 -9.02 10.58
C MET A 70 -8.18 -7.92 10.68
N ILE A 71 -7.81 -7.29 9.55
CA ILE A 71 -6.92 -6.12 9.53
C ILE A 71 -7.59 -4.94 10.23
N ARG A 72 -8.86 -4.65 9.89
CA ARG A 72 -9.65 -3.56 10.50
C ARG A 72 -9.83 -3.77 12.01
N SER A 73 -10.04 -5.02 12.42
CA SER A 73 -10.10 -5.47 13.81
C SER A 73 -8.73 -5.59 14.51
N LYS A 74 -7.62 -5.24 13.83
CA LYS A 74 -6.23 -5.30 14.36
C LYS A 74 -5.75 -6.68 14.81
N LYS A 75 -6.36 -7.77 14.33
CA LYS A 75 -6.02 -9.17 14.68
C LYS A 75 -4.98 -9.81 13.74
N MET A 76 -4.50 -9.07 12.74
CA MET A 76 -3.54 -9.53 11.72
C MET A 76 -2.09 -9.02 11.90
N SER A 77 -1.73 -8.49 13.07
CA SER A 77 -0.37 -8.00 13.32
C SER A 77 0.68 -9.11 13.16
N GLY A 78 1.73 -8.84 12.39
CA GLY A 78 2.87 -9.74 12.20
C GLY A 78 2.60 -11.00 11.35
N ARG A 79 1.43 -11.10 10.71
CA ARG A 79 1.07 -12.24 9.85
C ARG A 79 1.22 -11.87 8.37
N ALA A 80 1.73 -12.82 7.59
CA ALA A 80 1.80 -12.71 6.14
C ALA A 80 0.67 -13.49 5.47
N ILE A 81 0.25 -13.05 4.29
CA ILE A 81 -0.78 -13.70 3.47
C ILE A 81 -0.10 -14.24 2.21
N LEU A 82 -0.34 -15.51 1.88
CA LEU A 82 0.14 -16.14 0.66
C LEU A 82 -1.04 -16.42 -0.27
N LEU A 83 -1.03 -15.82 -1.46
CA LEU A 83 -1.99 -16.12 -2.51
C LEU A 83 -1.39 -17.15 -3.46
N ALA A 84 -1.92 -18.37 -3.45
CA ALA A 84 -1.46 -19.47 -4.29
C ALA A 84 -2.44 -19.78 -5.43
N GLY A 85 -1.93 -20.25 -6.56
CA GLY A 85 -2.74 -20.71 -7.69
C GLY A 85 -2.03 -20.54 -9.05
N PRO A 86 -2.59 -21.10 -10.13
CA PRO A 86 -2.03 -21.01 -11.49
C PRO A 86 -1.81 -19.58 -11.98
N MET A 87 -0.94 -19.36 -12.96
CA MET A 87 -0.73 -18.02 -13.52
C MET A 87 -2.03 -17.46 -14.14
N GLY A 88 -2.24 -16.14 -14.07
CA GLY A 88 -3.43 -15.49 -14.66
C GLY A 88 -4.72 -15.54 -13.82
N THR A 89 -4.75 -16.21 -12.66
CA THR A 89 -5.97 -16.35 -11.83
C THR A 89 -6.33 -15.13 -10.97
N GLY A 90 -5.73 -13.96 -11.22
CA GLY A 90 -6.10 -12.73 -10.51
C GLY A 90 -5.52 -12.53 -9.11
N LYS A 91 -4.48 -13.27 -8.70
CA LYS A 91 -3.81 -13.09 -7.39
C LYS A 91 -3.40 -11.63 -7.13
N THR A 92 -2.69 -11.01 -8.07
CA THR A 92 -2.27 -9.61 -7.97
C THR A 92 -3.46 -8.64 -7.96
N ALA A 93 -4.54 -8.99 -8.68
CA ALA A 93 -5.77 -8.21 -8.68
C ALA A 93 -6.45 -8.25 -7.31
N ILE A 94 -6.54 -9.42 -6.67
CA ILE A 94 -7.11 -9.57 -5.32
C ILE A 94 -6.28 -8.79 -4.30
N ALA A 95 -4.95 -8.84 -4.39
CA ALA A 95 -4.08 -8.05 -3.50
C ALA A 95 -4.33 -6.54 -3.63
N LEU A 96 -4.49 -6.04 -4.86
CA LEU A 96 -4.84 -4.64 -5.11
C LEU A 96 -6.24 -4.29 -4.58
N ALA A 97 -7.21 -5.19 -4.77
CA ALA A 97 -8.57 -5.02 -4.30
C ALA A 97 -8.64 -4.92 -2.77
N MET A 98 -7.89 -5.77 -2.06
CA MET A 98 -7.77 -5.70 -0.60
C MET A 98 -7.21 -4.35 -0.14
N ALA A 99 -6.21 -3.81 -0.84
CA ALA A 99 -5.67 -2.50 -0.52
C ALA A 99 -6.69 -1.36 -0.72
N GLN A 100 -7.46 -1.42 -1.81
CA GLN A 100 -8.55 -0.48 -2.08
C GLN A 100 -9.66 -0.58 -1.02
N GLU A 101 -10.01 -1.79 -0.58
CA GLU A 101 -11.04 -2.02 0.45
C GLU A 101 -10.63 -1.47 1.84
N LEU A 102 -9.34 -1.42 2.13
CA LEU A 102 -8.81 -0.78 3.34
C LEU A 102 -8.88 0.75 3.27
N GLY A 103 -8.78 1.32 2.06
CA GLY A 103 -9.09 2.71 1.78
C GLY A 103 -8.21 3.33 0.69
N ASP A 104 -8.73 4.36 0.00
CA ASP A 104 -8.06 5.03 -1.13
C ASP A 104 -6.72 5.67 -0.81
N LYS A 105 -6.47 5.95 0.48
CA LYS A 105 -5.23 6.56 0.96
C LYS A 105 -4.16 5.54 1.35
N MET A 106 -4.49 4.25 1.36
CA MET A 106 -3.55 3.19 1.79
C MET A 106 -2.43 3.02 0.73
N PRO A 107 -1.14 3.12 1.11
CA PRO A 107 -0.04 2.93 0.17
C PRO A 107 0.10 1.46 -0.28
N PHE A 108 -0.17 1.20 -1.55
CA PHE A 108 0.07 -0.11 -2.16
C PHE A 108 1.41 -0.13 -2.91
N CYS A 109 2.35 -0.98 -2.47
CA CYS A 109 3.69 -1.10 -3.04
C CYS A 109 3.91 -2.49 -3.67
N PRO A 110 3.63 -2.67 -4.98
CA PRO A 110 3.97 -3.92 -5.66
C PRO A 110 5.49 -4.02 -5.85
N MET A 111 6.05 -5.19 -5.54
CA MET A 111 7.46 -5.53 -5.77
C MET A 111 7.56 -6.85 -6.53
N VAL A 112 8.52 -6.93 -7.46
CA VAL A 112 8.89 -8.20 -8.10
C VAL A 112 10.07 -8.80 -7.37
N GLY A 113 10.05 -10.11 -7.06
CA GLY A 113 11.12 -10.75 -6.29
C GLY A 113 12.52 -10.64 -6.90
N SER A 114 12.62 -10.48 -8.23
CA SER A 114 13.89 -10.23 -8.92
C SER A 114 14.48 -8.84 -8.62
N GLU A 115 13.65 -7.86 -8.25
CA GLU A 115 14.09 -6.50 -7.90
C GLU A 115 14.91 -6.46 -6.60
N VAL A 116 14.81 -7.49 -5.75
CA VAL A 116 15.59 -7.62 -4.51
C VAL A 116 17.08 -7.91 -4.79
N PHE A 117 17.40 -8.47 -5.95
CA PHE A 117 18.77 -8.81 -6.32
C PHE A 117 19.42 -7.61 -7.00
N SER A 118 20.32 -6.94 -6.29
CA SER A 118 21.15 -5.84 -6.80
C SER A 118 22.63 -6.14 -6.62
N ALA A 119 23.46 -5.67 -7.56
CA ALA A 119 24.92 -5.76 -7.47
C ALA A 119 25.51 -4.69 -6.54
N GLU A 120 24.84 -3.54 -6.41
CA GLU A 120 25.34 -2.37 -5.70
C GLU A 120 24.77 -2.25 -4.28
N VAL A 121 23.56 -2.78 -4.07
CA VAL A 121 22.79 -2.62 -2.82
C VAL A 121 22.52 -3.97 -2.18
N LYS A 122 22.63 -4.06 -0.86
CA LYS A 122 22.34 -5.28 -0.11
C LYS A 122 20.85 -5.65 -0.22
N LYS A 123 20.57 -6.94 -0.40
CA LYS A 123 19.19 -7.49 -0.50
C LYS A 123 18.27 -7.03 0.65
N THR A 124 18.80 -6.95 1.86
CA THR A 124 18.06 -6.48 3.04
C THR A 124 17.69 -5.01 2.95
N GLU A 125 18.57 -4.17 2.39
CA GLU A 125 18.32 -2.74 2.25
C GLU A 125 17.20 -2.49 1.24
N VAL A 126 17.23 -3.19 0.10
CA VAL A 126 16.15 -3.13 -0.90
C VAL A 126 14.81 -3.51 -0.28
N LEU A 127 14.79 -4.58 0.52
CA LEU A 127 13.56 -5.01 1.19
C LEU A 127 13.07 -3.98 2.23
N MET A 128 13.99 -3.44 3.04
CA MET A 128 13.67 -2.43 4.05
C MET A 128 13.16 -1.12 3.42
N GLU A 129 13.72 -0.70 2.29
CA GLU A 129 13.26 0.48 1.55
C GLU A 129 11.81 0.30 1.09
N ASN A 130 11.46 -0.86 0.54
CA ASN A 130 10.10 -1.13 0.09
C ASN A 130 9.11 -1.27 1.26
N PHE A 131 9.53 -1.83 2.40
CA PHE A 131 8.72 -1.78 3.62
C PHE A 131 8.45 -0.35 4.07
N ARG A 132 9.45 0.54 4.03
CA ARG A 132 9.27 1.97 4.35
C ARG A 132 8.28 2.65 3.40
N ARG A 133 8.33 2.34 2.10
CA ARG A 133 7.38 2.86 1.11
C ARG A 133 5.95 2.36 1.32
N ALA A 134 5.78 1.15 1.86
CA ALA A 134 4.48 0.56 2.14
C ALA A 134 3.84 1.02 3.47
N ILE A 135 4.57 1.80 4.30
CA ILE A 135 4.06 2.36 5.56
C ILE A 135 3.72 3.84 5.34
N GLY A 136 2.43 4.15 5.39
CA GLY A 136 1.94 5.53 5.29
C GLY A 136 1.88 6.21 6.65
N LEU A 137 2.60 7.31 6.82
CA LEU A 137 2.44 8.20 7.97
C LEU A 137 1.37 9.24 7.64
N PHE A 138 0.18 9.08 8.23
CA PHE A 138 -0.90 10.07 8.10
C PHE A 138 -0.80 11.06 9.27
N ILE A 139 -0.27 12.26 8.99
CA ILE A 139 -0.24 13.34 9.97
C ILE A 139 -1.64 13.94 10.05
N SER A 140 -2.37 13.63 11.12
CA SER A 140 -3.62 14.33 11.43
C SER A 140 -3.27 15.56 12.26
N ILE A 141 -3.10 16.71 11.59
CA ILE A 141 -3.08 18.00 12.27
C ILE A 141 -4.51 18.29 12.73
N ILE A 142 -4.71 18.29 14.04
CA ILE A 142 -5.91 18.81 14.69
C ILE A 142 -5.71 20.32 14.81
N ILE A 143 -6.58 21.10 14.15
CA ILE A 143 -6.74 22.55 14.37
C ILE A 143 -7.96 22.73 15.26
#